data_AF-A0A672KZE1-F1
#
_entry.id   AF-A0A672KZE1-F1
#
_cell.length_a   1.000
_cell.length_b   1.000
_cell.length_c   1.000
_cell.angle_alpha   90.00
_cell.angle_beta   90.00
_cell.angle_gamma   90.00
#
_symmetry.space_group_name_H-M   'P 1'
#
loop_
_entity.id
_entity.type
_entity.pdbx_description
1 polymer ?
#
loop_
_entity_poly.entity_id
_entity_poly.type
_entity_poly.pdbx_seq_one_letter_code
_entity_poly.pdbx_strand_id
1 'polypeptide(L)'
;MHFDYVWLRDHCRSASCYNSKTNQRNLDTASIDLNIRPLKSRVDENNLFLTWPDGHITRYNLTWLAQNSYEGRKRSAMQPRILWNADIYSSAKVPSASWDKFMSCDEELKNFLNNFLLYGIAFVEGAPPTLEATETATQRVSLIRSGLVCIIVSQIGLVGRCLLKSGTQAQEFFLHCQRLMSYRWIISQAVLFIDNWRVLHGRESFTGLRQLCGCYLTRDDVLNTARSLGLHA
;
A
#
# COMPACT_ATOMS: atom_id res chain seq x y z
N MET A 1 22.71 -20.37 5.03
CA MET A 1 21.81 -19.65 5.96
C MET A 1 22.60 -19.35 7.21
N HIS A 2 23.25 -18.20 7.21
CA HIS A 2 23.95 -17.64 8.34
C HIS A 2 23.03 -16.65 9.08
N PHE A 3 22.98 -16.75 10.41
CA PHE A 3 22.23 -15.84 11.27
C PHE A 3 23.10 -15.40 12.43
N ASP A 4 23.10 -14.10 12.71
CA ASP A 4 23.77 -13.53 13.87
C ASP A 4 23.01 -13.89 15.15
N TYR A 5 23.74 -14.24 16.21
CA TYR A 5 23.13 -14.63 17.48
C TYR A 5 22.31 -13.52 18.14
N VAL A 6 22.75 -12.27 17.99
CA VAL A 6 21.98 -11.09 18.44
C VAL A 6 20.64 -11.04 17.72
N TRP A 7 20.63 -11.27 16.41
CA TRP A 7 19.41 -11.30 15.61
C TRP A 7 18.47 -12.42 16.07
N LEU A 8 19.01 -13.62 16.32
CA LEU A 8 18.29 -14.77 16.88
C LEU A 8 17.81 -14.55 18.32
N ARG A 9 18.43 -13.67 19.11
CA ARG A 9 17.91 -13.32 20.44
C ARG A 9 16.80 -12.28 20.36
N ASP A 10 16.99 -11.28 19.50
CA ASP A 10 16.07 -10.16 19.27
C ASP A 10 14.74 -10.61 18.65
N HIS A 11 14.81 -11.59 17.75
CA HIS A 11 13.64 -12.10 17.03
C HIS A 11 13.00 -13.31 17.72
N CYS A 12 13.23 -13.50 19.02
CA CYS A 12 12.65 -14.61 19.76
C CYS A 12 11.12 -14.53 19.75
N ARG A 13 10.46 -15.66 19.44
CA ARG A 13 8.98 -15.76 19.36
C ARG A 13 8.35 -16.47 20.56
N SER A 14 9.08 -16.59 21.68
CA SER A 14 8.50 -17.07 22.94
C SER A 14 7.44 -16.08 23.44
N ALA A 15 6.50 -16.56 24.27
CA ALA A 15 5.49 -15.69 24.86
C ALA A 15 6.07 -14.54 25.73
N SER A 16 7.28 -14.73 26.28
CA SER A 16 7.98 -13.68 27.03
C SER A 16 8.58 -12.58 26.15
N CYS A 17 8.98 -12.91 24.92
CA CYS A 17 9.65 -11.97 24.00
C CYS A 17 8.70 -11.42 22.93
N TYR A 18 7.55 -12.05 22.69
CA TYR A 18 6.64 -11.71 21.60
C TYR A 18 5.17 -11.93 21.98
N ASN A 19 4.35 -10.91 21.76
CA ASN A 19 2.91 -11.00 21.88
C ASN A 19 2.29 -11.42 20.54
N SER A 20 1.83 -12.66 20.45
CA SER A 20 1.24 -13.21 19.22
C SER A 20 -0.12 -12.62 18.84
N LYS A 21 -0.83 -11.95 19.77
CA LYS A 21 -2.11 -11.29 19.49
C LYS A 21 -1.90 -9.92 18.83
N THR A 22 -0.92 -9.17 19.30
CA THR A 22 -0.65 -7.79 18.79
C THR A 22 0.49 -7.74 17.78
N ASN A 23 1.19 -8.86 17.58
CA ASN A 23 2.41 -8.96 16.80
C ASN A 23 3.54 -8.02 17.27
N GLN A 24 3.54 -7.65 18.55
CA GLN A 24 4.55 -6.77 19.15
C GLN A 24 5.66 -7.59 19.82
N ARG A 25 6.89 -7.08 19.73
CA ARG A 25 8.00 -7.58 20.55
C ARG A 25 7.91 -6.96 21.95
N ASN A 26 8.10 -7.80 22.95
CA ASN A 26 8.18 -7.40 24.36
C ASN A 26 9.64 -7.28 24.83
N LEU A 27 10.56 -7.92 24.11
CA LEU A 27 11.99 -7.84 24.39
C LEU A 27 12.54 -6.48 23.95
N ASP A 28 13.26 -5.81 24.84
CA ASP A 28 14.01 -4.61 24.52
C ASP A 28 15.30 -4.97 23.77
N THR A 29 15.39 -4.58 22.50
CA THR A 29 16.57 -4.81 21.64
C THR A 29 17.84 -4.22 22.25
N ALA A 30 17.76 -3.07 22.93
CA ALA A 30 18.92 -2.41 23.52
C ALA A 30 19.49 -3.17 24.73
N SER A 31 18.67 -4.02 25.36
CA SER A 31 19.09 -4.86 26.49
C SER A 31 19.91 -6.09 26.08
N ILE A 32 19.99 -6.41 24.78
CA ILE A 32 20.66 -7.60 24.28
C ILE A 32 22.17 -7.35 24.17
N ASP A 33 22.96 -8.17 24.84
CA ASP A 33 24.42 -8.18 24.66
C ASP A 33 24.79 -8.51 23.21
N LEU A 34 25.53 -7.61 22.56
CA LEU A 34 25.98 -7.78 21.17
C LEU A 34 26.91 -8.99 20.99
N ASN A 35 27.56 -9.43 22.07
CA ASN A 35 28.42 -10.61 22.09
C ASN A 35 27.69 -11.87 22.56
N ILE A 36 26.37 -11.84 22.74
CA ILE A 36 25.60 -12.99 23.20
C ILE A 36 25.87 -14.23 22.33
N ARG A 37 26.09 -15.37 22.98
CA ARG A 37 26.23 -16.69 22.35
C ARG A 37 25.34 -17.69 23.09
N PRO A 38 24.70 -18.63 22.37
CA PRO A 38 23.97 -19.71 23.03
C PRO A 38 24.96 -20.64 23.76
N LEU A 39 24.62 -21.04 24.98
CA LEU A 39 25.35 -22.07 25.73
C LEU A 39 25.16 -23.46 25.09
N LYS A 40 23.97 -23.72 24.55
CA LYS A 40 23.62 -24.97 23.88
C LYS A 40 22.79 -24.67 22.64
N SER A 41 23.04 -25.43 21.59
CA SER A 41 22.18 -25.47 20.41
C SER A 41 21.81 -26.91 20.11
N ARG A 42 20.56 -27.12 19.69
CA ARG A 42 20.09 -28.41 19.16
C ARG A 42 19.16 -28.16 18.00
N VAL A 43 19.15 -29.09 17.05
CA VAL A 43 18.26 -29.06 15.89
C VAL A 43 17.52 -30.39 15.86
N ASP A 44 16.21 -30.34 15.64
CA ASP A 44 15.41 -31.50 15.24
C ASP A 44 14.97 -31.36 13.77
N GLU A 45 14.12 -32.26 13.28
CA GLU A 45 13.66 -32.28 11.89
C GLU A 45 13.08 -30.93 11.42
N ASN A 46 12.44 -30.18 12.32
CA ASN A 46 11.64 -29.00 11.96
C ASN A 46 12.07 -27.73 12.68
N ASN A 47 12.89 -27.81 13.73
CA ASN A 47 13.16 -26.70 14.62
C ASN A 47 14.62 -26.61 15.07
N LEU A 48 15.09 -25.37 15.20
CA LEU A 48 16.29 -24.99 15.93
C LEU A 48 15.91 -24.57 17.36
N PHE A 49 16.68 -25.03 18.35
CA PHE A 49 16.56 -24.60 19.73
C PHE A 49 17.89 -24.05 20.22
N LEU A 50 17.82 -22.93 20.92
CA LEU A 50 18.96 -22.22 21.49
C LEU A 50 18.72 -21.99 22.98
N THR A 51 19.68 -22.37 23.80
CA THR A 51 19.69 -22.06 25.24
C THR A 51 20.68 -20.93 25.47
N TRP A 52 20.20 -19.81 26.00
CA TRP A 52 20.98 -18.59 26.23
C TRP A 52 21.59 -18.56 27.65
N PRO A 53 22.58 -17.67 27.92
CA PRO A 53 23.24 -17.58 29.22
C PRO A 53 22.31 -17.24 30.39
N ASP A 54 21.21 -16.53 30.12
CA ASP A 54 20.15 -16.20 31.07
C ASP A 54 19.20 -17.40 31.36
N GLY A 55 19.48 -18.57 30.79
CA GLY A 55 18.64 -19.76 30.86
C GLY A 55 17.44 -19.73 29.91
N HIS A 56 17.24 -18.64 29.15
CA HIS A 56 16.16 -18.54 28.19
C HIS A 56 16.31 -19.57 27.07
N ILE A 57 15.19 -20.15 26.62
CA ILE A 57 15.17 -21.12 25.52
C ILE A 57 14.34 -20.55 24.38
N THR A 58 14.98 -20.34 23.24
CA THR A 58 14.32 -19.93 22.00
C THR A 58 14.14 -21.11 21.08
N ARG A 59 12.95 -21.22 20.47
CA ARG A 59 12.63 -22.20 19.43
C ARG A 59 12.29 -21.49 18.13
N TYR A 60 12.93 -21.91 17.05
CA TYR A 60 12.67 -21.45 15.71
C TYR A 60 12.26 -22.61 14.81
N ASN A 61 11.20 -22.42 14.03
CA ASN A 61 10.90 -23.33 12.93
C ASN A 61 11.89 -23.08 11.77
N LEU A 62 12.41 -24.15 11.16
CA LEU A 62 13.42 -24.07 10.10
C LEU A 62 12.88 -23.38 8.83
N THR A 63 11.60 -23.58 8.48
CA THR A 63 10.95 -22.89 7.37
C THR A 63 10.83 -21.40 7.65
N TRP A 64 10.51 -21.01 8.88
CA TRP A 64 10.47 -19.59 9.29
C TRP A 64 11.86 -18.95 9.18
N LEU A 65 12.93 -19.65 9.61
CA LEU A 65 14.30 -19.16 9.43
C LEU A 65 14.60 -18.96 7.94
N ALA A 66 14.32 -19.95 7.09
CA ALA A 66 14.53 -19.81 5.65
C ALA A 66 13.77 -18.61 5.04
N GLN A 67 12.53 -18.40 5.47
CA GLN A 67 11.71 -17.25 5.06
C GLN A 67 12.16 -15.90 5.63
N ASN A 68 13.05 -15.87 6.62
CA ASN A 68 13.56 -14.65 7.24
C ASN A 68 15.08 -14.50 7.11
N SER A 69 15.75 -15.37 6.35
CA SER A 69 17.17 -15.28 6.04
C SER A 69 17.47 -13.99 5.27
N TYR A 70 18.42 -13.20 5.77
CA TYR A 70 18.93 -12.01 5.09
C TYR A 70 20.10 -12.34 4.14
N GLU A 71 20.76 -13.47 4.34
CA GLU A 71 21.82 -13.96 3.45
C GLU A 71 21.25 -14.23 2.05
N GLY A 72 21.87 -13.64 1.02
CA GLY A 72 21.47 -13.80 -0.38
C GLY A 72 20.22 -13.02 -0.80
N ARG A 73 19.52 -12.34 0.13
CA ARG A 73 18.42 -11.44 -0.25
C ARG A 73 18.98 -10.15 -0.84
N LYS A 74 18.94 -10.04 -2.17
CA LYS A 74 18.82 -8.71 -2.81
C LYS A 74 17.62 -8.04 -2.14
N ARG A 75 17.80 -6.85 -1.55
CA ARG A 75 16.69 -6.06 -0.98
C ARG A 75 15.51 -6.16 -1.94
N SER A 76 14.49 -6.93 -1.57
CA SER A 76 13.32 -7.08 -2.44
C SER A 76 12.82 -5.67 -2.68
N ALA A 77 12.63 -5.30 -3.95
CA ALA A 77 12.13 -3.98 -4.28
C ALA A 77 10.89 -3.73 -3.42
N MET A 78 10.89 -2.60 -2.70
CA MET A 78 9.95 -2.27 -1.62
C MET A 78 8.47 -2.32 -2.02
N GLN A 79 8.19 -2.50 -3.31
CA GLN A 79 6.96 -2.97 -3.95
C GLN A 79 7.35 -3.47 -5.35
N PRO A 80 6.79 -4.57 -5.91
CA PRO A 80 6.91 -4.84 -7.33
C PRO A 80 6.26 -3.69 -8.12
N ARG A 81 6.94 -3.19 -9.15
CA ARG A 81 6.49 -2.05 -9.95
C ARG A 81 6.68 -2.33 -11.42
N ILE A 82 5.70 -1.95 -12.23
CA ILE A 82 5.78 -2.02 -13.69
C ILE A 82 5.98 -0.59 -14.19
N LEU A 83 7.07 -0.37 -14.94
CA LEU A 83 7.25 0.85 -15.71
C LEU A 83 6.44 0.71 -17.00
N TRP A 84 5.64 1.72 -17.31
CA TRP A 84 4.75 1.68 -18.47
C TRP A 84 4.69 3.02 -19.18
N ASN A 85 4.41 2.95 -20.47
CA ASN A 85 3.93 4.06 -21.28
C ASN A 85 2.48 3.76 -21.73
N ALA A 86 1.90 4.63 -22.56
CA ALA A 86 0.52 4.48 -22.99
C ALA A 86 0.23 3.14 -23.71
N ASP A 87 1.17 2.67 -24.54
CA ASP A 87 0.99 1.45 -25.32
C ASP A 87 1.07 0.21 -24.42
N ILE A 88 2.03 0.20 -23.47
CA ILE A 88 2.19 -0.88 -22.48
C ILE A 88 0.95 -0.99 -21.60
N TYR A 89 0.48 0.15 -21.06
CA TYR A 89 -0.68 0.15 -20.15
C TYR A 89 -1.98 -0.26 -20.88
N SER A 90 -2.18 0.23 -22.11
CA SER A 90 -3.32 -0.16 -22.95
C SER A 90 -3.29 -1.66 -23.26
N SER A 91 -2.11 -2.19 -23.60
CA SER A 91 -1.92 -3.61 -23.90
C SER A 91 -2.10 -4.51 -22.68
N ALA A 92 -1.74 -4.02 -21.49
CA ALA A 92 -1.92 -4.74 -20.23
C ALA A 92 -3.39 -4.94 -19.84
N LYS A 93 -4.32 -4.16 -20.43
CA LYS A 93 -5.77 -4.24 -20.15
C LYS A 93 -6.09 -4.27 -18.65
N VAL A 94 -5.42 -3.42 -17.88
CA VAL A 94 -5.56 -3.36 -16.42
C VAL A 94 -7.04 -3.08 -16.08
N PRO A 95 -7.72 -3.97 -15.34
CA PRO A 95 -9.14 -3.81 -15.05
C PRO A 95 -9.38 -2.65 -14.08
N SER A 96 -10.41 -1.87 -14.34
CA SER A 96 -10.98 -0.94 -13.37
C SER A 96 -11.82 -1.71 -12.35
N ALA A 97 -11.90 -1.19 -11.13
CA ALA A 97 -12.83 -1.70 -10.14
C ALA A 97 -14.25 -1.19 -10.44
N SER A 98 -15.25 -2.05 -10.30
CA SER A 98 -16.65 -1.63 -10.35
C SER A 98 -17.07 -1.03 -9.01
N TRP A 99 -17.74 0.13 -9.01
CA TRP A 99 -18.19 0.81 -7.79
C TRP A 99 -18.92 -0.12 -6.82
N ASP A 100 -19.93 -0.85 -7.30
CA ASP A 100 -20.75 -1.72 -6.43
C ASP A 100 -19.91 -2.81 -5.77
N LYS A 101 -18.98 -3.41 -6.52
CA LYS A 101 -18.07 -4.45 -6.00
C LYS A 101 -17.00 -3.85 -5.10
N PHE A 102 -16.44 -2.71 -5.46
CA PHE A 102 -15.41 -2.02 -4.69
C PHE A 102 -15.91 -1.65 -3.29
N MET A 103 -17.17 -1.24 -3.20
CA MET A 103 -17.82 -0.91 -1.94
C MET A 103 -18.20 -2.13 -1.10
N SER A 104 -18.56 -3.25 -1.72
CA SER A 104 -19.12 -4.42 -1.04
C SER A 104 -18.16 -5.61 -0.86
N CYS A 105 -17.02 -5.64 -1.56
CA CYS A 105 -16.14 -6.81 -1.65
C CYS A 105 -14.68 -6.47 -1.37
N ASP A 106 -14.10 -7.11 -0.35
CA ASP A 106 -12.67 -6.98 -0.02
C ASP A 106 -11.73 -7.52 -1.12
N GLU A 107 -12.18 -8.54 -1.88
CA GLU A 107 -11.37 -9.08 -2.97
C GLU A 107 -11.26 -8.09 -4.14
N GLU A 108 -12.31 -7.32 -4.42
CA GLU A 108 -12.27 -6.24 -5.42
C GLU A 108 -11.33 -5.11 -4.96
N LEU A 109 -11.42 -4.72 -3.67
CA LEU A 109 -10.50 -3.74 -3.08
C LEU A 109 -9.05 -4.21 -3.13
N LYS A 110 -8.80 -5.50 -2.87
CA LYS A 110 -7.48 -6.12 -2.97
C LYS A 110 -6.94 -6.09 -4.40
N ASN A 111 -7.76 -6.46 -5.39
CA ASN A 111 -7.37 -6.40 -6.80
C ASN A 111 -7.08 -4.96 -7.25
N PHE A 112 -7.93 -4.01 -6.84
CA PHE A 112 -7.73 -2.59 -7.04
C PHE A 112 -6.39 -2.12 -6.46
N LEU A 113 -6.09 -2.43 -5.19
CA LEU A 113 -4.86 -2.04 -4.52
C LEU A 113 -3.63 -2.70 -5.15
N ASN A 114 -3.72 -3.96 -5.55
CA ASN A 114 -2.64 -4.64 -6.26
C ASN A 114 -2.31 -3.93 -7.58
N ASN A 115 -3.33 -3.59 -8.38
CA ASN A 115 -3.15 -2.86 -9.63
C ASN A 115 -2.58 -1.45 -9.39
N PHE A 116 -3.09 -0.75 -8.37
CA PHE A 116 -2.58 0.55 -7.96
C PHE A 116 -1.11 0.46 -7.53
N LEU A 117 -0.71 -0.55 -6.76
CA LEU A 117 0.67 -0.76 -6.32
C LEU A 117 1.59 -1.23 -7.46
N LEU A 118 1.07 -1.89 -8.50
CA LEU A 118 1.85 -2.29 -9.67
C LEU A 118 2.05 -1.16 -10.67
N TYR A 119 1.02 -0.35 -10.94
CA TYR A 119 1.02 0.65 -12.01
C TYR A 119 1.04 2.11 -11.52
N GLY A 120 0.65 2.38 -10.29
CA GLY A 120 0.58 3.75 -9.74
C GLY A 120 -0.65 4.53 -10.18
N ILE A 121 -1.55 3.94 -10.99
CA ILE A 121 -2.89 4.47 -11.25
C ILE A 121 -3.92 3.36 -11.08
N ALA A 122 -5.13 3.72 -10.66
CA ALA A 122 -6.28 2.82 -10.65
C ALA A 122 -7.59 3.60 -10.75
N PHE A 123 -8.64 2.93 -11.19
CA PHE A 123 -9.94 3.53 -11.47
C PHE A 123 -11.03 2.75 -10.77
N VAL A 124 -12.01 3.47 -10.21
CA VAL A 124 -13.29 2.92 -9.76
C VAL A 124 -14.38 3.48 -10.67
N GLU A 125 -14.98 2.64 -11.50
CA GLU A 125 -15.99 3.00 -12.51
C GLU A 125 -17.41 2.77 -11.98
N GLY A 126 -18.38 3.59 -12.45
CA GLY A 126 -19.77 3.53 -12.00
C GLY A 126 -20.04 4.30 -10.70
N ALA A 127 -19.11 5.15 -10.26
CA ALA A 127 -19.26 5.93 -9.03
C ALA A 127 -20.19 7.13 -9.24
N PRO A 128 -21.24 7.33 -8.41
CA PRO A 128 -22.11 8.49 -8.51
C PRO A 128 -21.30 9.80 -8.54
N PRO A 129 -21.60 10.79 -9.40
CA PRO A 129 -20.79 11.98 -9.58
C PRO A 129 -21.02 13.00 -8.45
N THR A 130 -20.83 12.58 -7.20
CA THR A 130 -21.04 13.37 -6.00
C THR A 130 -19.79 13.41 -5.12
N LEU A 131 -19.65 14.47 -4.33
CA LEU A 131 -18.53 14.62 -3.41
C LEU A 131 -18.51 13.47 -2.39
N GLU A 132 -19.69 13.09 -1.91
CA GLU A 132 -19.90 12.02 -0.93
C GLU A 132 -19.45 10.67 -1.48
N ALA A 133 -19.68 10.39 -2.77
CA ALA A 133 -19.19 9.16 -3.39
C ALA A 133 -17.66 9.14 -3.46
N THR A 134 -17.04 10.25 -3.84
CA THR A 134 -15.58 10.38 -3.85
C THR A 134 -14.99 10.20 -2.45
N GLU A 135 -15.60 10.82 -1.45
CA GLU A 135 -15.22 10.70 -0.04
C GLU A 135 -15.32 9.25 0.43
N THR A 136 -16.43 8.58 0.13
CA THR A 136 -16.68 7.19 0.53
C THR A 136 -15.68 6.23 -0.12
N ALA A 137 -15.41 6.37 -1.43
CA ALA A 137 -14.40 5.57 -2.13
C ALA A 137 -13.00 5.77 -1.53
N THR A 138 -12.71 7.01 -1.16
CA THR A 138 -11.44 7.38 -0.54
C THR A 138 -11.29 6.73 0.84
N GLN A 139 -12.31 6.86 1.69
CA GLN A 139 -12.36 6.28 3.04
C GLN A 139 -12.25 4.76 3.03
N ARG A 140 -12.72 4.11 1.96
CA ARG A 140 -12.56 2.66 1.77
C ARG A 140 -11.11 2.23 1.61
N VAL A 141 -10.26 3.12 1.06
CA VAL A 141 -8.84 2.86 0.81
C VAL A 141 -7.97 3.35 1.96
N SER A 142 -8.26 4.52 2.51
CA SER A 142 -7.43 5.20 3.50
C SER A 142 -8.19 6.32 4.22
N LEU A 143 -7.62 6.81 5.32
CA LEU A 143 -8.14 7.98 6.01
C LEU A 143 -7.84 9.26 5.21
N ILE A 144 -8.85 10.13 5.12
CA ILE A 144 -8.69 11.46 4.53
C ILE A 144 -7.96 12.34 5.53
N ARG A 145 -6.79 12.86 5.16
CA ARG A 145 -6.04 13.81 5.99
C ARG A 145 -6.11 15.21 5.43
N SER A 146 -6.27 16.20 6.31
CA SER A 146 -6.07 17.60 5.99
C SER A 146 -4.56 17.90 5.96
N GLY A 147 -4.00 17.97 4.75
CA GLY A 147 -2.59 18.32 4.52
C GLY A 147 -1.67 17.11 4.28
N LEU A 148 -0.60 17.39 3.51
CA LEU A 148 0.39 16.49 2.89
C LEU A 148 -0.12 15.56 1.78
N VAL A 149 0.62 15.59 0.66
CA VAL A 149 0.24 15.12 -0.67
C VAL A 149 1.02 13.85 -1.02
N CYS A 150 0.36 12.70 -1.12
CA CYS A 150 1.00 11.46 -1.63
C CYS A 150 0.21 10.78 -2.74
N ILE A 151 -1.11 10.67 -2.61
CA ILE A 151 -1.98 10.06 -3.63
C ILE A 151 -3.08 11.04 -3.98
N ILE A 152 -3.25 11.37 -5.27
CA ILE A 152 -4.37 12.18 -5.74
C ILE A 152 -5.55 11.26 -5.98
N VAL A 153 -6.67 11.58 -5.34
CA VAL A 153 -7.97 11.03 -5.72
C VAL A 153 -8.74 12.12 -6.43
N SER A 154 -9.29 11.85 -7.61
CA SER A 154 -10.13 12.82 -8.33
C SER A 154 -11.33 12.16 -9.00
N GLN A 155 -12.50 12.79 -8.87
CA GLN A 155 -13.67 12.44 -9.67
C GLN A 155 -13.90 13.46 -10.77
N ILE A 156 -14.28 12.96 -11.95
CA ILE A 156 -14.57 13.77 -13.13
C ILE A 156 -16.04 13.54 -13.50
N GLY A 157 -16.84 14.61 -13.41
CA GLY A 157 -18.27 14.61 -13.78
C GLY A 157 -18.62 15.70 -14.78
N LEU A 158 -19.68 15.46 -15.56
CA LEU A 158 -20.31 16.46 -16.43
C LEU A 158 -21.62 16.95 -15.76
N VAL A 159 -21.83 18.28 -15.79
CA VAL A 159 -23.08 19.07 -15.58
C VAL A 159 -23.40 19.66 -14.19
N GLY A 160 -23.83 20.94 -14.18
CA GLY A 160 -24.81 21.53 -13.25
C GLY A 160 -24.26 22.49 -12.17
N ARG A 161 -24.67 23.77 -12.17
CA ARG A 161 -24.34 24.74 -11.10
C ARG A 161 -24.82 24.24 -9.73
N CYS A 162 -23.95 24.21 -8.71
CA CYS A 162 -24.31 24.77 -7.40
C CYS A 162 -23.12 25.06 -6.46
N LEU A 163 -23.33 26.14 -5.71
CA LEU A 163 -22.60 26.82 -4.64
C LEU A 163 -21.59 26.00 -3.79
N LEU A 164 -20.32 26.40 -3.87
CA LEU A 164 -19.29 26.10 -2.88
C LEU A 164 -19.63 26.79 -1.55
N LYS A 165 -19.82 26.03 -0.47
CA LYS A 165 -19.61 26.55 0.89
C LYS A 165 -18.11 26.44 1.22
N SER A 166 -17.48 27.62 1.23
CA SER A 166 -16.26 27.97 1.97
C SER A 166 -15.07 26.99 1.94
N GLY A 167 -14.07 27.36 1.12
CA GLY A 167 -12.70 27.43 1.58
C GLY A 167 -11.90 26.13 1.63
N THR A 168 -11.29 25.75 0.51
CA THR A 168 -9.91 25.25 0.48
C THR A 168 -9.36 25.34 -0.95
N GLN A 169 -8.15 25.88 -1.07
CA GLN A 169 -7.45 26.14 -2.33
C GLN A 169 -7.24 24.82 -3.11
N ALA A 170 -7.98 24.63 -4.19
CA ALA A 170 -7.75 23.58 -5.18
C ALA A 170 -7.47 24.17 -6.56
N GLN A 171 -6.65 25.23 -6.61
CA GLN A 171 -6.30 25.91 -7.84
C GLN A 171 -4.80 25.89 -8.07
N GLU A 172 -4.48 25.53 -9.31
CA GLU A 172 -3.18 25.58 -9.99
C GLU A 172 -2.28 24.33 -9.82
N PHE A 173 -1.44 24.09 -10.85
CA PHE A 173 -0.34 23.10 -10.97
C PHE A 173 -0.54 21.75 -11.66
N PHE A 174 -0.67 21.59 -13.00
CA PHE A 174 -0.53 20.24 -13.60
C PHE A 174 -0.10 20.16 -15.10
N LEU A 175 1.00 19.47 -15.46
CA LEU A 175 1.28 18.97 -16.84
C LEU A 175 1.90 17.54 -16.95
N HIS A 176 1.38 16.76 -17.93
CA HIS A 176 1.80 15.45 -18.51
C HIS A 176 1.21 14.08 -18.01
N CYS A 177 -0.09 13.76 -18.26
CA CYS A 177 -0.68 12.40 -18.13
C CYS A 177 -1.60 11.99 -19.30
N GLN A 178 -1.47 12.60 -20.48
CA GLN A 178 -2.63 12.73 -21.36
C GLN A 178 -2.93 11.61 -22.34
N ARG A 179 -1.96 10.86 -22.85
CA ARG A 179 -2.27 9.91 -23.94
C ARG A 179 -3.17 8.74 -23.53
N LEU A 180 -3.07 8.25 -22.29
CA LEU A 180 -4.02 7.24 -21.76
C LEU A 180 -5.34 7.86 -21.33
N MET A 181 -5.29 9.08 -20.79
CA MET A 181 -6.48 9.74 -20.27
C MET A 181 -7.40 10.21 -21.41
N SER A 182 -6.87 10.64 -22.56
CA SER A 182 -7.64 11.10 -23.75
C SER A 182 -8.73 10.12 -24.20
N TYR A 183 -8.51 8.80 -24.10
CA TYR A 183 -9.51 7.78 -24.44
C TYR A 183 -10.50 7.46 -23.32
N ARG A 184 -10.13 7.71 -22.05
CA ARG A 184 -10.96 7.44 -20.86
C ARG A 184 -11.73 8.64 -20.31
N TRP A 185 -11.47 9.87 -20.77
CA TRP A 185 -12.28 11.06 -20.40
C TRP A 185 -13.75 10.98 -20.84
N ILE A 186 -14.13 9.95 -21.60
CA ILE A 186 -15.52 9.65 -21.98
C ILE A 186 -16.21 8.74 -20.93
N ILE A 187 -15.52 8.33 -19.86
CA ILE A 187 -16.18 7.63 -18.75
C ILE A 187 -16.84 8.68 -17.86
N SER A 188 -18.13 8.94 -18.10
CA SER A 188 -18.95 9.57 -17.07
C SER A 188 -18.95 8.62 -15.86
N GLN A 189 -18.69 9.13 -14.66
CA GLN A 189 -18.79 8.38 -13.39
C GLN A 189 -17.59 7.48 -13.05
N ALA A 190 -16.38 8.05 -12.89
CA ALA A 190 -15.24 7.33 -12.33
C ALA A 190 -14.46 8.14 -11.29
N VAL A 191 -13.93 7.44 -10.28
CA VAL A 191 -12.95 7.95 -9.31
C VAL A 191 -11.56 7.44 -9.71
N LEU A 192 -10.63 8.37 -9.90
CA LEU A 192 -9.24 8.10 -10.28
C LEU A 192 -8.32 8.23 -9.08
N PHE A 193 -7.48 7.22 -8.86
CA PHE A 193 -6.41 7.23 -7.87
C PHE A 193 -5.05 7.29 -8.57
N ILE A 194 -4.17 8.18 -8.14
CA ILE A 194 -2.84 8.41 -8.74
C ILE A 194 -1.78 8.44 -7.63
N ASP A 195 -0.75 7.60 -7.74
CA ASP A 195 0.47 7.70 -6.95
C ASP A 195 1.41 8.74 -7.60
N ASN A 196 1.45 9.93 -7.00
CA ASN A 196 2.21 11.07 -7.52
C ASN A 196 3.73 10.87 -7.49
N TRP A 197 4.22 9.88 -6.74
CA TRP A 197 5.64 9.56 -6.66
C TRP A 197 6.07 8.61 -7.79
N ARG A 198 5.10 8.10 -8.54
CA ARG A 198 5.31 7.08 -9.57
C ARG A 198 4.86 7.51 -10.94
N VAL A 199 3.82 8.32 -11.00
CA VAL A 199 3.18 8.70 -12.25
C VAL A 199 3.32 10.20 -12.41
N LEU A 200 4.16 10.61 -13.36
CA LEU A 200 4.16 11.97 -13.86
C LEU A 200 2.78 12.24 -14.45
N HIS A 201 2.15 13.33 -14.04
CA HIS A 201 0.80 13.64 -14.48
C HIS A 201 0.59 15.14 -14.73
N GLY A 202 -0.29 15.42 -15.69
CA GLY A 202 -0.98 16.70 -15.83
C GLY A 202 -1.67 16.92 -17.17
N ARG A 203 -1.97 18.17 -17.53
CA ARG A 203 -3.15 18.53 -18.34
C ARG A 203 -2.83 19.44 -19.54
N GLU A 204 -3.47 19.20 -20.70
CA GLU A 204 -3.64 20.22 -21.74
C GLU A 204 -4.88 21.07 -21.40
N SER A 205 -5.04 22.16 -22.15
CA SER A 205 -6.25 22.96 -22.19
C SER A 205 -7.49 22.08 -22.39
N PHE A 206 -8.52 22.34 -21.59
CA PHE A 206 -9.83 21.70 -21.71
C PHE A 206 -10.87 22.76 -22.08
N THR A 207 -11.75 22.43 -23.02
CA THR A 207 -12.90 23.25 -23.41
C THR A 207 -14.19 22.55 -22.99
N GLY A 208 -15.00 23.19 -22.15
CA GLY A 208 -16.26 22.64 -21.65
C GLY A 208 -16.50 22.93 -20.16
N LEU A 209 -17.57 22.37 -19.59
CA LEU A 209 -17.83 22.40 -18.14
C LEU A 209 -17.36 21.09 -17.53
N ARG A 210 -16.43 21.16 -16.56
CA ARG A 210 -16.01 20.03 -15.75
C ARG A 210 -15.92 20.44 -14.28
N GLN A 211 -16.32 19.54 -13.39
CA GLN A 211 -16.03 19.65 -11.97
C GLN A 211 -14.99 18.60 -11.61
N LEU A 212 -13.94 19.02 -10.91
CA LEU A 212 -12.97 18.13 -10.29
C LEU A 212 -13.03 18.35 -8.79
N CYS A 213 -13.40 17.32 -8.06
CA CYS A 213 -13.22 17.23 -6.62
C CYS A 213 -12.16 16.17 -6.33
N GLY A 214 -11.40 16.37 -5.26
CA GLY A 214 -10.31 15.46 -4.93
C GLY A 214 -9.73 15.71 -3.55
N CYS A 215 -8.92 14.76 -3.11
CA CYS A 215 -8.22 14.83 -1.85
C CYS A 215 -6.87 14.11 -1.94
N TYR A 216 -6.11 14.19 -0.87
CA TYR A 216 -4.84 13.50 -0.74
C TYR A 216 -4.91 12.41 0.32
N LEU A 217 -4.35 11.24 -0.03
CA LEU A 217 -4.17 10.14 0.91
C LEU A 217 -2.71 9.99 1.30
N THR A 218 -2.48 9.52 2.53
CA THR A 218 -1.15 9.17 3.01
C THR A 218 -0.76 7.79 2.48
N ARG A 219 0.44 7.67 1.90
CA ARG A 219 0.91 6.42 1.31
C ARG A 219 0.95 5.27 2.32
N ASP A 220 1.41 5.53 3.55
CA ASP A 220 1.50 4.52 4.60
C ASP A 220 0.14 3.91 4.95
N ASP A 221 -0.91 4.73 4.99
CA ASP A 221 -2.27 4.26 5.29
C ASP A 221 -2.77 3.36 4.16
N VAL A 222 -2.51 3.70 2.89
CA VAL A 222 -2.85 2.83 1.73
C VAL A 222 -2.07 1.52 1.75
N LEU A 223 -0.76 1.57 2.06
CA LEU A 223 0.06 0.36 2.18
C LEU A 223 -0.42 -0.52 3.33
N ASN A 224 -0.86 0.07 4.45
CA ASN A 224 -1.42 -0.67 5.57
C ASN A 224 -2.71 -1.39 5.20
N THR A 225 -3.63 -0.73 4.47
CA THR A 225 -4.84 -1.38 3.92
C THR A 225 -4.48 -2.51 2.96
N ALA A 226 -3.48 -2.34 2.11
CA ALA A 226 -3.03 -3.40 1.21
C ALA A 226 -2.45 -4.61 1.98
N ARG A 227 -1.64 -4.36 3.02
CA ARG A 227 -1.08 -5.41 3.90
C ARG A 227 -2.16 -6.16 4.66
N SER A 228 -3.20 -5.48 5.15
CA SER A 228 -4.29 -6.15 5.87
C SER A 228 -5.10 -7.10 4.97
N LEU A 229 -5.10 -6.85 3.66
CA LEU A 229 -5.68 -7.72 2.62
C LEU A 229 -4.70 -8.79 2.10
N GLY A 230 -3.52 -8.91 2.70
CA GLY A 230 -2.51 -9.91 2.36
C GLY A 230 -1.67 -9.60 1.12
N LEU A 231 -1.63 -8.33 0.68
CA LEU A 231 -0.69 -7.90 -0.37
C LEU A 231 0.70 -7.66 0.21
N HIS A 232 1.72 -7.95 -0.59
CA HIS A 232 3.10 -7.59 -0.28
C HIS A 232 3.30 -6.09 -0.55
N ALA A 233 2.81 -5.25 0.37
CA ALA A 233 2.80 -3.78 0.38
C ALA A 233 3.90 -3.16 1.29
#